data_AF-A0A3N5U1M3-F1
#
_entry.id   AF-A0A3N5U1M3-F1
#
_cell.length_a   1.000
_cell.length_b   1.000
_cell.length_c   1.000
_cell.angle_alpha   90.00
_cell.angle_beta   90.00
_cell.angle_gamma   90.00
#
_symmetry.space_group_name_H-M   'P 1'
#
loop_
_entity.id
_entity.type
_entity.pdbx_description
1 polymer ?
#
loop_
_entity_poly.entity_id
_entity_poly.type
_entity_poly.pdbx_seq_one_letter_code
_entity_poly.pdbx_strand_id
1 'polypeptide(L)'
;MKYLNWSYDKNEILKAERGICFEQIAYLIESGQILGIEENTRRPDQKIYVLEIENYAVIVPFVENDNEIFLKTAFPSRKYTKRYGLKGE
;
A
#
# COMPACT_ATOMS: atom_id res chain seq x y z
N MET A 1 10.11 -15.63 4.93
CA MET A 1 9.04 -14.71 4.48
C MET A 1 8.50 -14.02 5.71
N LYS A 2 8.30 -12.70 5.66
CA LYS A 2 7.68 -11.95 6.76
C LYS A 2 6.17 -12.02 6.61
N TYR A 3 5.46 -12.09 7.73
CA TYR A 3 4.00 -12.12 7.72
C TYR A 3 3.44 -10.73 7.45
N LEU A 4 2.48 -10.62 6.54
CA LEU A 4 1.71 -9.38 6.37
C LEU A 4 0.63 -9.31 7.45
N ASN A 5 0.57 -8.15 8.11
CA ASN A 5 -0.36 -7.93 9.21
C ASN A 5 -1.00 -6.53 9.09
N TRP A 6 -2.22 -6.40 9.59
CA TRP A 6 -2.97 -5.14 9.61
C TRP A 6 -4.04 -5.16 10.71
N SER A 7 -4.56 -3.99 11.06
CA SER A 7 -5.71 -3.89 11.95
C SER A 7 -7.00 -4.15 11.19
N TYR A 8 -7.85 -5.03 11.73
CA TYR A 8 -9.18 -5.34 11.20
C TYR A 8 -10.04 -4.07 11.07
N ASP A 9 -10.14 -3.26 12.12
CA ASP A 9 -10.96 -2.04 12.10
C ASP A 9 -10.51 -1.06 11.01
N LYS A 10 -9.20 -0.91 10.82
CA LYS A 10 -8.65 -0.06 9.75
C LYS A 10 -8.96 -0.59 8.36
N ASN A 11 -9.01 -1.91 8.22
CA ASN A 11 -9.39 -2.53 6.96
C ASN A 11 -10.82 -2.22 6.58
N GLU A 12 -11.74 -2.33 7.54
CA GLU A 12 -13.15 -2.02 7.34
C GLU A 12 -13.36 -0.54 7.01
N ILE A 13 -12.62 0.36 7.67
CA ILE A 13 -12.60 1.79 7.32
C ILE A 13 -12.11 2.02 5.89
N LEU A 14 -11.03 1.37 5.46
CA LEU A 14 -10.52 1.50 4.09
C LEU A 14 -11.52 1.00 3.04
N LYS A 15 -12.18 -0.13 3.31
CA LYS A 15 -13.23 -0.68 2.46
C LYS A 15 -14.37 0.32 2.30
N ALA A 16 -14.86 0.88 3.41
CA ALA A 16 -15.99 1.80 3.41
C ALA A 16 -15.66 3.17 2.79
N GLU A 17 -14.49 3.74 3.09
CA GLU A 17 -14.15 5.11 2.65
C GLU A 17 -13.51 5.17 1.27
N ARG A 18 -12.76 4.14 0.87
CA ARG A 18 -11.87 4.19 -0.31
C ARG A 18 -12.09 3.07 -1.30
N GLY A 19 -12.94 2.08 -0.97
CA GLY A 19 -13.14 0.91 -1.82
C GLY A 19 -11.89 0.02 -1.96
N ILE A 20 -10.92 0.16 -1.05
CA ILE A 20 -9.66 -0.59 -1.05
C ILE A 20 -9.61 -1.43 0.22
N CYS A 21 -9.08 -2.66 0.15
CA CYS A 21 -8.87 -3.50 1.32
C CYS A 21 -7.43 -4.01 1.43
N PHE A 22 -7.02 -4.34 2.65
CA PHE A 22 -5.70 -4.89 2.93
C PHE A 22 -5.53 -6.30 2.38
N GLU A 23 -6.60 -7.09 2.25
CA GLU A 23 -6.52 -8.43 1.66
C GLU A 23 -6.08 -8.35 0.18
N GLN A 24 -6.64 -7.41 -0.59
CA GLN A 24 -6.22 -7.17 -1.97
C GLN A 24 -4.79 -6.67 -2.04
N ILE A 25 -4.41 -5.73 -1.17
CA ILE A 25 -3.05 -5.20 -1.08
C ILE A 25 -2.05 -6.30 -0.76
N ALA A 26 -2.38 -7.18 0.20
CA ALA A 26 -1.53 -8.28 0.60
C ALA A 26 -1.31 -9.25 -0.56
N TYR A 27 -2.38 -9.60 -1.29
CA TYR A 27 -2.28 -10.43 -2.48
C TYR A 27 -1.33 -9.82 -3.54
N LEU A 28 -1.42 -8.52 -3.81
CA LEU A 28 -0.53 -7.83 -4.76
C LEU A 28 0.94 -7.81 -4.30
N ILE A 29 1.18 -7.65 -3.00
CA ILE A 29 2.54 -7.67 -2.44
C ILE A 29 3.12 -9.08 -2.55
N GLU A 30 2.35 -10.11 -2.18
CA GLU A 30 2.79 -11.52 -2.23
C GLU A 30 2.97 -12.03 -3.66
N SER A 31 2.17 -11.53 -4.61
CA SER A 31 2.32 -11.84 -6.04
C SER A 31 3.47 -11.09 -6.71
N GLY A 32 4.15 -10.19 -5.98
CA GLY A 32 5.25 -9.38 -6.50
C GLY A 32 4.80 -8.24 -7.42
N GLN A 33 3.51 -7.91 -7.45
CA GLN A 33 2.94 -6.81 -8.25
C GLN A 33 3.16 -5.45 -7.56
N ILE A 34 4.43 -5.09 -7.40
CA ILE A 34 4.86 -3.86 -6.73
C ILE A 34 5.51 -2.93 -7.76
N LEU A 35 4.98 -1.70 -7.90
CA LEU A 35 5.58 -0.67 -8.74
C LEU A 35 6.88 -0.12 -8.14
N GLY A 36 6.94 -0.03 -6.80
CA GLY A 36 8.12 0.41 -6.09
C GLY A 36 7.98 0.36 -4.58
N ILE A 37 9.13 0.48 -3.90
CA ILE A 37 9.24 0.62 -2.45
C ILE A 37 10.11 1.84 -2.19
N GLU A 38 9.61 2.80 -1.41
CA GLU A 38 10.32 4.05 -1.10
C GLU A 38 10.28 4.34 0.41
N GLU A 39 11.24 5.12 0.90
CA GLU A 39 11.22 5.64 2.27
C GLU A 39 10.11 6.70 2.43
N ASN A 40 9.44 6.71 3.58
CA ASN A 40 8.44 7.73 3.86
C ASN A 40 9.13 9.02 4.33
N THR A 41 9.17 10.02 3.45
CA THR A 41 9.82 11.31 3.74
C THR A 41 9.25 12.05 4.95
N ARG A 42 8.02 11.74 5.38
CA ARG A 42 7.38 12.35 6.56
C ARG A 42 7.57 11.52 7.84
N ARG A 43 7.89 10.23 7.72
CA ARG A 43 7.97 9.28 8.83
C ARG A 43 9.14 8.32 8.60
N PRO A 44 10.34 8.65 9.10
CA PRO A 44 11.56 7.89 8.82
C PRO A 44 11.54 6.44 9.30
N ASP A 45 10.64 6.10 10.22
CA ASP A 45 10.41 4.74 10.72
C ASP A 45 9.55 3.89 9.76
N GLN A 46 9.10 4.46 8.63
CA GLN A 46 8.12 3.85 7.74
C GLN A 46 8.61 3.87 6.31
N LYS A 47 8.27 2.81 5.60
CA LYS A 47 8.39 2.73 4.15
C LYS A 47 7.00 2.78 3.51
N ILE A 48 6.96 2.93 2.21
CA ILE A 48 5.74 2.86 1.42
C ILE A 48 5.88 1.82 0.32
N TYR A 49 4.86 0.99 0.15
CA TYR A 49 4.64 0.29 -1.11
C TYR A 49 3.90 1.21 -2.07
N VAL A 50 4.28 1.15 -3.33
CA VAL A 50 3.53 1.72 -4.44
C VAL A 50 2.98 0.56 -5.26
N LEU A 51 1.66 0.44 -5.32
CA LEU A 51 0.95 -0.62 -6.02
C LEU A 51 0.08 -0.02 -7.13
N GLU A 52 -0.15 -0.77 -8.20
CA GLU A 52 -1.17 -0.43 -9.19
C GLU A 52 -2.50 -1.09 -8.81
N ILE A 53 -3.55 -0.29 -8.66
CA ILE A 53 -4.92 -0.77 -8.47
C ILE A 53 -5.80 0.07 -9.40
N GLU A 54 -6.50 -0.60 -10.33
CA GLU A 54 -7.43 0.05 -11.28
C GLU A 54 -6.80 1.24 -12.03
N ASN A 55 -5.59 1.05 -12.59
CA ASN A 55 -4.81 2.10 -13.27
C ASN A 55 -4.46 3.32 -12.39
N TYR A 56 -4.53 3.19 -11.06
CA TYR A 56 -4.11 4.21 -10.13
C TYR A 56 -2.99 3.71 -9.24
N ALA A 57 -2.01 4.58 -8.95
CA ALA A 57 -0.99 4.23 -7.97
C ALA A 57 -1.56 4.39 -6.55
N VAL A 58 -1.59 3.30 -5.80
CA VAL A 58 -2.00 3.27 -4.39
C VAL A 58 -0.77 3.18 -3.51
N ILE A 59 -0.69 4.09 -2.55
CA ILE A 59 0.39 4.18 -1.57
C ILE A 59 -0.03 3.47 -0.31
N VAL A 60 0.79 2.54 0.14
CA VAL A 60 0.55 1.74 1.34
C VAL A 60 1.72 1.91 2.31
N PRO A 61 1.61 2.83 3.28
CA PRO A 61 2.61 2.95 4.33
C PRO A 61 2.66 1.70 5.20
N PHE A 62 3.87 1.25 5.52
CA PHE A 62 4.10 0.08 6.35
C PHE A 62 5.31 0.28 7.27
N VAL A 63 5.31 -0.50 8.36
CA VAL A 63 6.50 -0.70 9.19
C VAL A 63 6.91 -2.16 9.09
N GLU A 64 8.21 -2.41 9.05
CA GLU A 64 8.77 -3.74 8.89
C GLU A 64 9.69 -4.02 10.08
N ASN A 65 9.50 -5.16 10.72
CA ASN A 65 10.44 -5.70 11.71
C ASN A 65 10.98 -7.06 11.22
N ASP A 66 11.68 -7.81 12.07
CA ASP A 66 12.30 -9.08 11.67
C ASP A 66 11.27 -10.16 11.27
N ASN A 67 10.04 -10.07 11.81
CA ASN A 67 9.01 -11.12 11.69
C ASN A 67 7.82 -10.72 10.81
N GLU A 68 7.41 -9.45 10.82
CA GLU A 68 6.21 -8.97 10.15
C GLU A 68 6.39 -7.65 9.40
N ILE A 69 5.48 -7.45 8.45
CA ILE A 69 5.24 -6.20 7.73
C ILE A 69 3.84 -5.75 8.11
N PHE A 70 3.75 -4.66 8.87
CA PHE A 70 2.48 -4.13 9.35
C PHE A 70 2.00 -2.97 8.47
N LEU A 71 0.89 -3.18 7.76
CA LEU A 71 0.28 -2.20 6.87
C LEU A 71 -0.53 -1.17 7.69
N LYS A 72 -0.22 0.12 7.52
CA LYS A 72 -0.82 1.19 8.32
C LYS A 72 -2.12 1.72 7.73
N THR A 73 -2.15 1.93 6.41
CA THR A 73 -3.28 2.49 5.64
C THR A 73 -3.01 2.31 4.14
N ALA A 74 -3.97 2.71 3.29
CA ALA A 74 -3.81 2.78 1.84
C ALA A 74 -4.54 4.00 1.28
N PHE A 75 -3.98 4.64 0.27
CA PHE A 75 -4.63 5.76 -0.42
C PHE A 75 -4.11 5.94 -1.85
N PRO A 76 -4.98 6.35 -2.80
CA PRO A 76 -4.56 6.69 -4.16
C PRO A 76 -3.66 7.93 -4.16
N SER A 77 -2.64 7.95 -5.03
CA SER A 77 -1.74 9.09 -5.19
C SER A 77 -1.52 9.50 -6.63
N ARG A 78 -2.13 10.63 -7.01
CA ARG A 78 -1.97 11.24 -8.35
C ARG A 78 -0.50 11.48 -8.72
N LYS A 79 0.34 11.82 -7.74
CA LYS A 79 1.78 12.03 -7.94
C LYS A 79 2.44 10.76 -8.45
N TYR A 80 2.14 9.62 -7.84
CA TYR A 80 2.72 8.34 -8.21
C TYR A 80 2.06 7.77 -9.47
N THR A 81 0.76 7.98 -9.66
CA THR A 81 0.06 7.63 -10.91
C THR A 81 0.76 8.25 -12.11
N LYS A 82 1.08 9.55 -12.04
CA LYS A 82 1.87 10.24 -13.07
C LYS A 82 3.30 9.71 -13.20
N ARG A 83 3.99 9.47 -12.08
CA ARG A 83 5.37 8.97 -12.05
C ARG A 83 5.49 7.63 -12.79
N TYR A 84 4.52 6.74 -12.60
CA TYR A 84 4.49 5.41 -13.20
C TYR A 84 3.74 5.36 -14.55
N GLY A 85 3.30 6.51 -15.09
CA GLY A 85 2.65 6.57 -16.40
C GLY A 85 1.26 5.91 -16.46
N LEU A 86 0.60 5.76 -15.31
CA LEU A 86 -0.72 5.14 -15.22
C LEU A 86 -1.81 6.13 -15.67
N LYS A 87 -2.82 5.63 -16.38
CA LYS A 87 -3.99 6.42 -16.79
C LYS A 87 -5.01 6.42 -15.65
N GLY A 88 -4.81 7.31 -14.67
CA GLY A 88 -5.91 7.67 -13.78
C GLY A 88 -6.98 8.35 -14.63
N GLU A 89 -8.14 7.71 -14.76
CA GLU A 89 -9.30 8.28 -15.47
C GLU A 89 -9.72 9.63 -14.85
#